data_AF-A0A8J6FA10-F1
#
_entry.id   AF-A0A8J6FA10-F1
#
_cell.length_a   1.000
_cell.length_b   1.000
_cell.length_c   1.000
_cell.angle_alpha   90.00
_cell.angle_beta   90.00
_cell.angle_gamma   90.00
#
_symmetry.space_group_name_H-M   'P 1'
#
loop_
_entity.id
_entity.type
_entity.pdbx_description
1 polymer ?
#
loop_
_entity_poly.entity_id
_entity_poly.type
_entity_poly.pdbx_seq_one_letter_code
_entity_poly.pdbx_strand_id
1 'polypeptide(L)'
;MADRKVPRGGDKQRKPAKSAKPAKGPKVEAKKLPQKLIQGGLPGFFKNLGGGFKASSQVLVIDGRGHLLGRLAAIVAKQVLLGRKVVVVRCEGINISGNFYRNKLKYLAFLRKRMNTNPSRGPYHFRAPSRIFWRTVRGMLPHKTKRGQAALERLKVFDGIPPPYDKRKRMVVPAALKIVRLKPTRKFAYLGRLAHEVGWKYQAVTATLEEKRKEKAKMYYNKKKLVMKLKKQAEKNVEGKIAKYTNVLKQYGVLV
;
A
#
# COMPACT_ATOMS: atom_id res chain seq x y z
N MET A 1 -38.11 44.43 66.74
CA MET A 1 -37.93 43.07 67.32
C MET A 1 -37.25 42.19 66.27
N ALA A 2 -35.98 41.86 66.54
CA ALA A 2 -35.12 40.79 66.00
C ALA A 2 -34.99 40.58 64.47
N ASP A 3 -33.96 41.22 63.91
CA ASP A 3 -33.21 40.78 62.72
C ASP A 3 -32.72 39.33 62.85
N ARG A 4 -33.07 38.47 61.89
CA ARG A 4 -32.47 37.13 61.76
C ARG A 4 -31.27 37.17 60.81
N LYS A 5 -30.10 37.20 61.44
CA LYS A 5 -28.75 36.99 60.91
C LYS A 5 -28.66 35.77 60.00
N VAL A 6 -28.12 35.97 58.79
CA VAL A 6 -27.63 34.92 57.88
C VAL A 6 -26.26 34.43 58.38
N PRO A 7 -26.03 33.12 58.61
CA PRO A 7 -24.69 32.62 58.93
C PRO A 7 -23.85 32.37 57.66
N ARG A 8 -22.67 33.01 57.61
CA ARG A 8 -21.59 32.76 56.64
C ARG A 8 -20.92 31.42 56.96
N GLY A 9 -20.94 30.49 56.02
CA GLY A 9 -20.29 29.18 56.13
C GLY A 9 -18.99 29.08 55.31
N GLY A 10 -17.87 29.33 56.00
CA GLY A 10 -16.51 28.81 55.80
C GLY A 10 -16.01 28.40 54.39
N ASP A 11 -15.11 29.23 53.86
CA ASP A 11 -14.12 28.87 52.85
C ASP A 11 -13.28 27.65 53.29
N LYS A 12 -13.52 26.49 52.66
CA LYS A 12 -12.59 25.36 52.73
C LYS A 12 -11.38 25.68 51.87
N GLN A 13 -10.35 26.27 52.48
CA GLN A 13 -9.00 26.35 51.93
C GLN A 13 -8.53 24.95 51.50
N ARG A 14 -8.52 24.70 50.19
CA ARG A 14 -7.88 23.52 49.59
C ARG A 14 -6.38 23.65 49.81
N LYS A 15 -5.83 22.78 50.65
CA LYS A 15 -4.38 22.62 50.86
C LYS A 15 -3.67 22.43 49.50
N PRO A 16 -2.55 23.12 49.25
CA PRO A 16 -1.81 22.97 48.00
C PRO A 16 -1.22 21.56 47.88
N ALA A 17 -1.45 20.92 46.72
CA ALA A 17 -0.87 19.64 46.38
C ALA A 17 0.66 19.75 46.37
N LYS A 18 1.33 18.89 47.15
CA LYS A 18 2.79 18.79 47.19
C LYS A 18 3.32 18.49 45.77
N SER A 19 4.24 19.32 45.31
CA SER A 19 4.97 19.14 44.06
C SER A 19 5.70 17.79 44.06
N ALA A 20 5.37 16.94 43.09
CA ALA A 20 6.09 15.69 42.87
C ALA A 20 7.52 16.02 42.39
N LYS A 21 8.52 15.51 43.11
CA LYS A 21 9.94 15.60 42.72
C LYS A 21 10.15 14.95 41.34
N PRO A 22 11.00 15.50 40.46
CA PRO A 22 11.26 14.92 39.16
C PRO A 22 11.93 13.54 39.31
N ALA A 23 11.38 12.54 38.63
CA ALA A 23 11.94 11.20 38.55
C ALA A 23 13.36 11.24 37.97
N LYS A 24 14.35 10.72 38.72
CA LYS A 24 15.70 10.48 38.22
C LYS A 24 15.63 9.52 37.04
N GLY A 25 16.04 9.98 35.86
CA GLY A 25 16.16 9.14 34.66
C GLY A 25 17.13 7.97 34.86
N PRO A 26 17.02 6.89 34.08
CA PRO A 26 17.89 5.74 34.21
C PRO A 26 19.35 6.12 33.91
N LYS A 27 20.25 5.81 34.84
CA LYS A 27 21.70 5.89 34.65
C LYS A 27 22.08 4.93 33.51
N VAL A 28 22.55 5.47 32.39
CA VAL A 28 23.12 4.65 31.30
C VAL A 28 24.57 4.35 31.67
N GLU A 29 24.79 3.15 32.20
CA GLU A 29 26.12 2.56 32.32
C GLU A 29 26.77 2.43 30.94
N ALA A 30 27.96 3.02 30.77
CA ALA A 30 28.77 2.90 29.58
C ALA A 30 29.29 1.47 29.43
N LYS A 31 28.52 0.59 28.76
CA LYS A 31 29.05 -0.69 28.28
C LYS A 31 29.99 -0.42 27.10
N LYS A 32 31.29 -0.70 27.32
CA LYS A 32 32.34 -0.74 26.29
C LYS A 32 31.85 -1.55 25.09
N LEU A 33 31.89 -0.95 23.90
CA LEU A 33 31.75 -1.65 22.63
C LEU A 33 32.94 -2.61 22.43
N PRO A 34 32.73 -3.89 22.09
CA PRO A 34 33.83 -4.79 21.76
C PRO A 34 34.45 -4.40 20.41
N GLN A 35 35.77 -4.20 20.43
CA GLN A 35 36.62 -4.01 19.25
C GLN A 35 36.69 -5.31 18.43
N LYS A 36 35.77 -5.50 17.47
CA LYS A 36 35.96 -6.44 16.35
C LYS A 36 35.24 -5.91 15.12
N LEU A 37 35.93 -5.07 14.34
CA LEU A 37 35.60 -4.77 12.94
C LEU A 37 36.79 -4.06 12.29
N ILE A 38 37.89 -4.77 12.17
CA ILE A 38 38.98 -4.47 11.22
C ILE A 38 39.34 -5.81 10.58
N GLN A 39 39.44 -5.82 9.26
CA GLN A 39 39.62 -6.96 8.35
C GLN A 39 38.35 -7.71 7.93
N GLY A 40 37.95 -7.45 6.69
CA GLY A 40 36.79 -8.05 6.02
C GLY A 40 36.38 -7.18 4.84
N GLY A 41 37.25 -7.11 3.82
CA GLY A 41 37.04 -6.32 2.62
C GLY A 41 35.70 -6.63 1.95
N LEU A 42 35.06 -5.60 1.41
CA LEU A 42 33.81 -5.65 0.66
C LEU A 42 33.85 -6.75 -0.43
N PRO A 43 33.14 -7.88 -0.28
CA PRO A 43 32.89 -8.78 -1.39
C PRO A 43 31.48 -8.47 -1.89
N GLY A 44 31.37 -7.60 -2.90
CA GLY A 44 30.05 -7.44 -3.54
C GLY A 44 29.81 -6.26 -4.46
N PHE A 45 30.78 -5.36 -4.68
CA PHE A 45 30.52 -4.16 -5.50
C PHE A 45 30.93 -4.27 -6.98
N PHE A 46 31.68 -5.32 -7.38
CA PHE A 46 32.16 -5.50 -8.76
C PHE A 46 31.95 -6.92 -9.31
N LYS A 47 30.71 -7.40 -9.32
CA LYS A 47 30.31 -8.51 -10.22
C LYS A 47 28.90 -8.23 -10.75
N ASN A 48 28.81 -7.38 -11.78
CA ASN A 48 27.72 -7.34 -12.74
C ASN A 48 28.14 -6.52 -13.98
N LEU A 49 29.20 -6.97 -14.65
CA LEU A 49 29.47 -6.65 -16.05
C LEU A 49 29.43 -7.98 -16.79
N GLY A 50 28.21 -8.39 -17.16
CA GLY A 50 27.94 -9.65 -17.84
C GLY A 50 26.47 -9.70 -18.22
N GLY A 51 26.20 -9.48 -19.51
CA GLY A 51 24.86 -9.34 -20.08
C GLY A 51 23.94 -10.54 -19.80
N GLY A 52 22.77 -10.22 -19.27
CA GLY A 52 21.68 -11.14 -19.01
C GLY A 52 20.69 -10.48 -18.07
N PHE A 53 19.56 -10.00 -18.60
CA PHE A 53 18.51 -9.34 -17.82
C PHE A 53 17.82 -10.36 -16.90
N LYS A 54 18.47 -10.75 -15.80
CA LYS A 54 17.88 -11.58 -14.76
C LYS A 54 16.63 -10.85 -14.26
N ALA A 55 15.46 -11.40 -14.55
CA ALA A 55 14.20 -10.92 -14.00
C ALA A 55 14.36 -10.87 -12.48
N SER A 56 14.18 -9.69 -11.89
CA SER A 56 14.27 -9.51 -10.45
C SER A 56 13.40 -10.56 -9.74
N SER A 57 14.01 -11.38 -8.89
CA SER A 57 13.33 -12.42 -8.12
C SER A 57 12.33 -11.87 -7.09
N GLN A 58 12.26 -10.53 -6.99
CA GLN A 58 11.41 -9.81 -6.07
C GLN A 58 9.96 -9.72 -6.55
N VAL A 59 9.03 -9.85 -5.59
CA VAL A 59 7.59 -9.74 -5.83
C VAL A 59 7.21 -8.29 -6.10
N LEU A 60 6.63 -8.02 -7.26
CA LEU A 60 6.11 -6.70 -7.63
C LEU A 60 4.71 -6.50 -7.04
N VAL A 61 4.60 -5.66 -6.00
CA VAL A 61 3.30 -5.31 -5.39
C VAL A 61 2.78 -4.02 -6.02
N ILE A 62 1.59 -4.06 -6.62
CA ILE A 62 0.96 -2.93 -7.34
C ILE A 62 -0.31 -2.50 -6.60
N ASP A 63 -0.47 -1.20 -6.36
CA ASP A 63 -1.72 -0.61 -5.85
C ASP A 63 -2.74 -0.49 -6.98
N GLY A 64 -3.88 -1.19 -6.90
CA GLY A 64 -4.94 -1.15 -7.91
C GLY A 64 -5.73 0.16 -7.92
N ARG A 65 -5.68 0.96 -6.83
CA ARG A 65 -6.45 2.21 -6.74
C ARG A 65 -6.10 3.14 -7.90
N GLY A 66 -7.14 3.64 -8.58
CA GLY A 66 -6.99 4.70 -9.56
C GLY A 66 -6.47 4.24 -10.92
N HIS A 67 -6.24 2.94 -11.12
CA HIS A 67 -5.83 2.37 -12.40
C HIS A 67 -7.03 2.00 -13.27
N LEU A 68 -6.86 2.01 -14.59
CA LEU A 68 -7.85 1.53 -15.55
C LEU A 68 -7.73 0.02 -15.74
N LEU A 69 -8.83 -0.72 -15.53
CA LEU A 69 -8.91 -2.19 -15.52
C LEU A 69 -8.12 -2.85 -16.65
N GLY A 70 -8.47 -2.58 -17.91
CA GLY A 70 -7.82 -3.21 -19.06
C GLY A 70 -6.37 -2.80 -19.27
N ARG A 71 -6.03 -1.52 -19.01
CA ARG A 71 -4.66 -1.01 -19.19
C ARG A 71 -3.71 -1.62 -18.16
N LEU A 72 -4.16 -1.72 -16.91
CA LEU A 72 -3.38 -2.38 -15.87
C LEU A 72 -3.24 -3.88 -16.18
N ALA A 73 -4.33 -4.54 -16.58
CA ALA A 73 -4.32 -5.97 -16.91
C ALA A 73 -3.34 -6.31 -18.03
N ALA A 74 -3.26 -5.49 -19.09
CA ALA A 74 -2.34 -5.72 -20.21
C ALA A 74 -0.87 -5.66 -19.78
N ILE A 75 -0.51 -4.66 -18.98
CA ILE A 75 0.86 -4.51 -18.45
C ILE A 75 1.18 -5.68 -17.52
N VAL A 76 0.27 -6.02 -16.61
CA VAL A 76 0.45 -7.16 -15.69
C VAL A 76 0.60 -8.48 -16.46
N ALA A 77 -0.22 -8.73 -17.47
CA ALA A 77 -0.14 -9.94 -18.30
C ALA A 77 1.26 -10.10 -18.92
N LYS A 78 1.83 -9.03 -19.51
CA LYS A 78 3.17 -9.08 -20.09
C LYS A 78 4.25 -9.32 -19.03
N GLN A 79 4.19 -8.65 -17.88
CA GLN A 79 5.16 -8.82 -16.79
C GLN A 79 5.18 -10.26 -16.25
N VAL A 80 4.00 -10.86 -16.13
CA VAL A 80 3.84 -12.22 -15.63
C VAL A 80 4.32 -13.28 -16.64
N LEU A 81 4.16 -13.02 -17.95
CA LEU A 81 4.74 -13.86 -19.02
C LEU A 81 6.26 -13.77 -19.09
N LEU A 82 6.84 -12.63 -18.72
CA LEU A 82 8.29 -12.45 -18.56
C LEU A 82 8.85 -13.11 -17.28
N GLY A 83 7.99 -13.76 -16.49
CA GLY A 83 8.41 -14.53 -15.31
C GLY A 83 8.36 -13.77 -13.99
N ARG A 84 7.93 -12.50 -13.97
CA ARG A 84 7.82 -11.72 -12.72
C ARG A 84 6.63 -12.19 -11.89
N LYS A 85 6.83 -12.32 -10.58
CA LYS A 85 5.74 -12.54 -9.60
C LYS A 85 5.06 -11.21 -9.29
N VAL A 86 3.77 -11.09 -9.62
CA VAL A 86 3.03 -9.83 -9.50
C VAL A 86 1.88 -10.01 -8.52
N VAL A 87 1.75 -9.07 -7.59
CA VAL A 87 0.64 -9.00 -6.64
C VAL A 87 -0.10 -7.69 -6.87
N VAL A 88 -1.37 -7.74 -7.24
CA VAL A 88 -2.22 -6.55 -7.32
C VAL A 88 -3.11 -6.51 -6.08
N VAL A 89 -3.00 -5.44 -5.30
CA VAL A 89 -3.81 -5.21 -4.09
C VAL A 89 -4.84 -4.12 -4.35
N ARG A 90 -5.90 -4.05 -3.54
CA ARG A 90 -6.97 -3.05 -3.65
C ARG A 90 -7.68 -3.05 -5.00
N CYS A 91 -8.07 -4.24 -5.47
CA CYS A 91 -8.79 -4.39 -6.73
C CYS A 91 -10.14 -3.66 -6.73
N GLU A 92 -10.76 -3.42 -5.56
CA GLU A 92 -11.99 -2.63 -5.42
C GLU A 92 -11.83 -1.17 -5.88
N GLY A 93 -10.61 -0.63 -5.80
CA GLY A 93 -10.27 0.74 -6.20
C GLY A 93 -9.92 0.91 -7.68
N ILE A 94 -9.99 -0.17 -8.48
CA ILE A 94 -9.77 -0.12 -9.92
C ILE A 94 -10.93 0.61 -10.60
N ASN A 95 -10.61 1.40 -11.62
CA ASN A 95 -11.57 2.17 -12.40
C ASN A 95 -11.79 1.54 -13.78
N ILE A 96 -12.98 1.74 -14.33
CA ILE A 96 -13.31 1.44 -15.72
C ILE A 96 -13.78 2.73 -16.38
N SER A 97 -13.35 2.99 -17.62
CA SER A 97 -13.76 4.18 -18.36
C SER A 97 -15.24 4.13 -18.77
N GLY A 98 -15.83 5.31 -18.91
CA GLY A 98 -17.24 5.49 -19.23
C GLY A 98 -18.15 5.40 -18.00
N ASN A 99 -19.42 5.78 -18.20
CA ASN A 99 -20.36 5.90 -17.09
C ASN A 99 -20.60 4.55 -16.37
N PHE A 100 -21.09 4.64 -15.14
CA PHE A 100 -21.39 3.47 -14.30
C PHE A 100 -22.45 2.55 -14.92
N TYR A 101 -23.58 3.11 -15.35
CA TYR A 101 -24.73 2.35 -15.85
C TYR A 101 -24.40 1.47 -17.07
N ARG A 102 -23.65 2.02 -18.03
CA ARG A 102 -23.16 1.30 -19.21
C ARG A 102 -22.24 0.15 -18.82
N ASN A 103 -21.35 0.36 -17.85
CA ASN A 103 -20.48 -0.70 -17.34
C ASN A 103 -21.28 -1.78 -16.59
N LYS A 104 -22.33 -1.40 -15.86
CA LYS A 104 -23.28 -2.33 -15.25
C LYS A 104 -24.02 -3.16 -16.29
N LEU A 105 -24.59 -2.54 -17.32
CA LEU A 105 -25.27 -3.24 -18.41
C LEU A 105 -24.35 -4.23 -19.14
N LYS A 106 -23.10 -3.85 -19.41
CA LYS A 106 -22.10 -4.76 -19.99
C LYS A 106 -21.86 -5.99 -19.11
N TYR A 107 -21.77 -5.79 -17.80
CA TYR A 107 -21.56 -6.90 -16.87
C TYR A 107 -22.82 -7.76 -16.73
N LEU A 108 -24.02 -7.17 -16.66
CA LEU A 108 -25.30 -7.89 -16.64
C LEU A 108 -25.51 -8.73 -17.92
N ALA A 109 -25.15 -8.19 -19.10
CA ALA A 109 -25.16 -8.95 -20.34
C ALA A 109 -24.20 -10.15 -20.28
N PHE A 110 -23.03 -10.00 -19.64
CA PHE A 110 -22.15 -11.12 -19.37
C PHE A 110 -22.79 -12.17 -18.46
N LEU A 111 -23.57 -11.78 -17.44
CA LEU A 111 -24.25 -12.73 -16.54
C LEU A 111 -25.31 -13.58 -17.22
N ARG A 112 -26.00 -13.01 -18.20
CA ARG A 112 -27.00 -13.73 -19.01
C ARG A 112 -26.36 -14.85 -19.84
N LYS A 113 -25.04 -14.79 -20.11
CA LYS A 113 -24.33 -15.86 -20.81
C LYS A 113 -24.16 -17.07 -19.90
N ARG A 114 -25.08 -18.02 -19.97
CA ARG A 114 -25.05 -19.31 -19.28
C ARG A 114 -25.16 -20.45 -20.30
N MET A 115 -24.60 -21.61 -19.97
CA MET A 115 -24.88 -22.83 -20.72
C MET A 115 -26.35 -23.21 -20.48
N ASN A 116 -27.11 -23.44 -21.57
CA ASN A 116 -28.54 -23.70 -21.46
C ASN A 116 -28.84 -25.08 -20.84
N THR A 117 -28.04 -26.09 -21.19
CA THR A 117 -28.22 -27.47 -20.73
C THR A 117 -27.82 -27.69 -19.27
N ASN A 118 -26.59 -27.32 -18.90
CA ASN A 118 -26.10 -27.43 -17.52
C ASN A 118 -25.34 -26.15 -17.12
N PRO A 119 -26.00 -25.21 -16.41
CA PRO A 119 -25.39 -23.95 -15.99
C PRO A 119 -24.10 -24.13 -15.16
N SER A 120 -23.96 -25.22 -14.42
CA SER A 120 -22.81 -25.51 -13.55
C SER A 120 -21.52 -25.79 -14.34
N ARG A 121 -21.63 -26.28 -15.58
CA ARG A 121 -20.51 -26.47 -16.53
C ARG A 121 -20.25 -25.25 -17.40
N GLY A 122 -21.09 -24.22 -17.29
CA GLY A 122 -21.01 -23.01 -18.08
C GLY A 122 -19.92 -22.03 -17.61
N PRO A 123 -19.91 -20.81 -18.17
CA PRO A 123 -18.98 -19.77 -17.76
C PRO A 123 -19.21 -19.35 -16.29
N TYR A 124 -18.17 -19.46 -15.45
CA TYR A 124 -18.22 -18.94 -14.09
C TYR A 124 -18.16 -17.41 -14.05
N HIS A 125 -19.15 -16.82 -13.40
CA HIS A 125 -19.28 -15.38 -13.26
C HIS A 125 -18.80 -14.91 -11.88
N PHE A 126 -17.52 -14.60 -11.75
CA PHE A 126 -16.96 -14.15 -10.47
C PHE A 126 -17.39 -12.73 -10.10
N ARG A 127 -17.90 -12.54 -8.88
CA ARG A 127 -18.40 -11.25 -8.38
C ARG A 127 -17.35 -10.35 -7.73
N ALA A 128 -16.35 -10.93 -7.08
CA ALA A 128 -15.33 -10.15 -6.38
C ALA A 128 -14.49 -9.29 -7.36
N PRO A 129 -14.17 -8.02 -7.03
CA PRO A 129 -13.35 -7.13 -7.86
C PRO A 129 -12.01 -7.76 -8.26
N SER A 130 -11.33 -8.40 -7.30
CA SER A 130 -10.09 -9.16 -7.49
C SER A 130 -10.23 -10.24 -8.56
N ARG A 131 -11.30 -11.02 -8.51
CA ARG A 131 -11.58 -12.10 -9.48
C ARG A 131 -12.02 -11.58 -10.84
N ILE A 132 -12.69 -10.43 -10.91
CA ILE A 132 -12.99 -9.74 -12.17
C ILE A 132 -11.68 -9.30 -12.84
N PHE A 133 -10.76 -8.70 -12.08
CA PHE A 133 -9.43 -8.33 -12.56
C PHE A 133 -8.63 -9.56 -13.02
N TRP A 134 -8.60 -10.62 -12.21
CA TRP A 134 -7.94 -11.88 -12.56
C TRP A 134 -8.50 -12.51 -13.84
N ARG A 135 -9.83 -12.51 -14.01
CA ARG A 135 -10.48 -13.03 -15.23
C ARG A 135 -10.10 -12.20 -16.46
N THR A 136 -9.92 -10.89 -16.30
CA THR A 136 -9.48 -9.98 -17.36
C THR A 136 -8.03 -10.29 -17.75
N VAL A 137 -7.14 -10.46 -16.78
CA VAL A 137 -5.74 -10.86 -17.04
C VAL A 137 -5.67 -12.25 -17.68
N ARG A 138 -6.46 -13.22 -17.21
CA ARG A 138 -6.58 -14.55 -17.82
C ARG A 138 -7.01 -14.50 -19.28
N GLY A 139 -7.91 -13.57 -19.64
CA GLY A 139 -8.31 -13.35 -21.04
C GLY A 139 -7.18 -12.80 -21.93
N MET A 140 -6.17 -12.16 -21.34
CA MET A 140 -4.99 -11.64 -22.04
C MET A 140 -3.80 -12.62 -22.02
N LEU A 141 -3.95 -13.80 -21.43
CA LEU A 141 -2.93 -14.83 -21.34
C LEU A 141 -3.33 -16.09 -22.12
N PRO A 142 -2.36 -16.83 -22.69
CA PRO A 142 -2.59 -18.13 -23.33
C PRO A 142 -2.84 -19.24 -22.29
N HIS A 143 -3.87 -19.06 -21.45
CA HIS A 143 -4.15 -19.82 -20.23
C HIS A 143 -4.51 -21.31 -20.44
N LYS A 144 -4.68 -21.74 -21.69
CA LYS A 144 -4.88 -23.15 -22.06
C LYS A 144 -3.54 -23.92 -22.10
N THR A 145 -2.44 -23.21 -22.33
CA THR A 145 -1.09 -23.78 -22.33
C THR A 145 -0.51 -23.86 -20.92
N LYS A 146 0.44 -24.78 -20.69
CA LYS A 146 1.17 -24.91 -19.42
C LYS A 146 1.93 -23.63 -19.07
N ARG A 147 2.53 -22.96 -20.06
CA ARG A 147 3.21 -21.66 -19.87
C ARG A 147 2.23 -20.58 -19.36
N GLY A 148 1.02 -20.52 -19.92
CA GLY A 148 -0.01 -19.58 -19.49
C GLY A 148 -0.57 -19.90 -18.11
N GLN A 149 -0.67 -21.18 -17.75
CA GLN A 149 -1.05 -21.63 -16.39
C GLN A 149 0.00 -21.20 -15.37
N ALA A 150 1.28 -21.49 -15.62
CA ALA A 150 2.40 -21.05 -14.78
C ALA A 150 2.48 -19.52 -14.67
N ALA A 151 2.12 -18.78 -15.72
CA ALA A 151 1.95 -17.34 -15.64
C ALA A 151 0.84 -16.95 -14.66
N LEU A 152 -0.36 -17.52 -14.78
CA LEU A 152 -1.46 -17.21 -13.86
C LEU A 152 -1.14 -17.52 -12.38
N GLU A 153 -0.36 -18.57 -12.10
CA GLU A 153 0.09 -18.91 -10.74
C GLU A 153 1.02 -17.85 -10.13
N ARG A 154 1.80 -17.14 -10.96
CA ARG A 154 2.65 -16.03 -10.52
C ARG A 154 1.86 -14.75 -10.19
N LEU A 155 0.60 -14.67 -10.63
CA LEU A 155 -0.30 -13.55 -10.37
C LEU A 155 -1.13 -13.79 -9.11
N LYS A 156 -1.00 -12.90 -8.13
CA LYS A 156 -1.89 -12.84 -6.96
C LYS A 156 -2.70 -11.55 -6.97
N VAL A 157 -3.97 -11.64 -6.60
CA VAL A 157 -4.90 -10.52 -6.61
C VAL A 157 -5.68 -10.49 -5.30
N PHE A 158 -5.90 -9.31 -4.73
CA PHE A 158 -6.59 -9.17 -3.46
C PHE A 158 -7.53 -7.95 -3.46
N ASP A 159 -8.68 -8.12 -2.81
CA ASP A 159 -9.55 -7.02 -2.41
C ASP A 159 -9.03 -6.47 -1.07
N GLY A 160 -8.86 -5.14 -0.97
CA GLY A 160 -8.11 -4.52 0.13
C GLY A 160 -6.62 -4.87 0.12
N ILE A 161 -5.92 -4.64 1.24
CA ILE A 161 -4.50 -5.00 1.43
C ILE A 161 -4.33 -5.94 2.62
N PRO A 162 -4.08 -7.24 2.39
CA PRO A 162 -3.90 -8.18 3.49
C PRO A 162 -2.50 -8.08 4.17
N PRO A 163 -2.34 -8.64 5.40
CA PRO A 163 -1.19 -8.44 6.29
C PRO A 163 0.25 -8.85 5.86
N PRO A 164 0.53 -9.53 4.73
CA PRO A 164 1.91 -9.56 4.22
C PRO A 164 2.28 -8.38 3.31
N TYR A 165 1.29 -7.61 2.82
CA TYR A 165 1.48 -6.54 1.81
C TYR A 165 1.19 -5.12 2.33
N ASP A 166 0.56 -4.98 3.50
CA ASP A 166 0.21 -3.70 4.13
C ASP A 166 1.42 -2.85 4.52
N LYS A 167 2.49 -3.51 5.00
CA LYS A 167 3.77 -2.90 5.37
C LYS A 167 4.74 -2.74 4.20
N ARG A 168 4.44 -3.30 3.03
CA ARG A 168 5.29 -3.21 1.84
C ARG A 168 5.03 -1.93 1.04
N LYS A 169 6.08 -1.38 0.44
CA LYS A 169 5.93 -0.29 -0.54
C LYS A 169 5.20 -0.84 -1.76
N ARG A 170 4.07 -0.22 -2.08
CA ARG A 170 3.28 -0.55 -3.26
C ARG A 170 3.69 0.35 -4.41
N MET A 171 3.81 -0.25 -5.58
CA MET A 171 4.16 0.42 -6.83
C MET A 171 2.90 0.85 -7.55
N VAL A 172 3.06 1.84 -8.42
CA VAL A 172 2.01 2.38 -9.29
C VAL A 172 2.47 2.23 -10.73
N VAL A 173 1.53 2.05 -11.65
CA VAL A 173 1.82 1.96 -13.09
C VAL A 173 1.27 3.21 -13.77
N PRO A 174 2.10 4.26 -14.00
CA PRO A 174 1.64 5.53 -14.55
C PRO A 174 0.91 5.38 -15.88
N ALA A 175 1.38 4.47 -16.73
CA ALA A 175 0.78 4.18 -18.02
C ALA A 175 -0.65 3.61 -17.95
N ALA A 176 -1.12 3.17 -16.78
CA ALA A 176 -2.47 2.67 -16.57
C ALA A 176 -3.29 3.54 -15.60
N LEU A 177 -2.74 4.62 -15.06
CA LEU A 177 -3.47 5.53 -14.16
C LEU A 177 -4.60 6.26 -14.88
N LYS A 178 -5.76 6.31 -14.25
CA LYS A 178 -6.94 7.04 -14.74
C LYS A 178 -6.65 8.53 -14.93
N ILE A 179 -5.94 9.15 -13.98
CA ILE A 179 -5.63 10.59 -14.05
C ILE A 179 -4.74 10.95 -15.25
N VAL A 180 -3.87 10.02 -15.67
CA VAL A 180 -2.96 10.21 -16.82
C VAL A 180 -3.66 9.85 -18.14
N ARG A 181 -4.50 8.82 -18.14
CA ARG A 181 -5.02 8.21 -19.37
C ARG A 181 -6.43 8.65 -19.76
N LEU A 182 -7.18 9.30 -18.86
CA LEU A 182 -8.56 9.71 -19.10
C LEU A 182 -8.68 11.23 -18.99
N LYS A 183 -9.36 11.86 -19.95
CA LYS A 183 -9.70 13.28 -19.88
C LYS A 183 -10.50 13.57 -18.59
N PRO A 184 -10.23 14.66 -17.85
CA PRO A 184 -10.90 14.95 -16.58
C PRO A 184 -12.43 15.00 -16.66
N THR A 185 -12.98 15.46 -17.80
CA THR A 185 -14.42 15.59 -18.04
C THR A 185 -15.16 14.27 -18.26
N ARG A 186 -14.43 13.15 -18.46
CA ARG A 186 -15.06 11.86 -18.78
C ARG A 186 -15.41 11.09 -17.51
N LYS A 187 -16.66 10.64 -17.44
CA LYS A 187 -17.16 9.77 -16.37
C LYS A 187 -16.42 8.43 -16.37
N PHE A 188 -16.27 7.85 -15.18
CA PHE A 188 -15.68 6.54 -14.95
C PHE A 188 -16.51 5.78 -13.90
N ALA A 189 -16.28 4.48 -13.79
CA ALA A 189 -16.95 3.59 -12.85
C ALA A 189 -15.91 2.97 -11.89
N TYR A 190 -16.27 2.84 -10.62
CA TYR A 190 -15.49 2.08 -9.65
C TYR A 190 -15.82 0.59 -9.74
N LEU A 191 -14.80 -0.26 -9.83
CA LEU A 191 -14.97 -1.71 -9.90
C LEU A 191 -15.59 -2.27 -8.61
N GLY A 192 -15.23 -1.72 -7.44
CA GLY A 192 -15.83 -2.13 -6.16
C GLY A 192 -17.34 -1.91 -6.10
N ARG A 193 -17.82 -0.73 -6.53
CA ARG A 193 -19.26 -0.45 -6.61
C ARG A 193 -19.96 -1.35 -7.63
N LEU A 194 -19.35 -1.51 -8.81
CA LEU A 194 -19.90 -2.38 -9.86
C LEU A 194 -20.04 -3.82 -9.33
N ALA A 195 -19.00 -4.35 -8.69
CA ALA A 195 -18.97 -5.68 -8.10
C ALA A 195 -20.06 -5.87 -7.04
N HIS A 196 -20.27 -4.88 -6.17
CA HIS A 196 -21.32 -4.95 -5.15
C HIS A 196 -22.70 -5.05 -5.78
N GLU A 197 -23.04 -4.16 -6.72
CA GLU A 197 -24.35 -4.15 -7.37
C GLU A 197 -24.65 -5.40 -8.22
N VAL A 198 -23.63 -6.20 -8.55
CA VAL A 198 -23.80 -7.47 -9.30
C VAL A 198 -23.75 -8.70 -8.39
N GLY A 199 -23.51 -8.54 -7.08
CA GLY A 199 -23.61 -9.61 -6.09
C GLY A 199 -22.36 -9.86 -5.22
N TRP A 200 -21.40 -8.94 -5.16
CA TRP A 200 -20.28 -9.05 -4.21
C TRP A 200 -20.70 -8.60 -2.81
N LYS A 201 -20.63 -9.54 -1.85
CA LYS A 201 -21.16 -9.38 -0.48
C LYS A 201 -20.20 -8.69 0.50
N TYR A 202 -18.90 -8.65 0.20
CA TYR A 202 -17.87 -8.27 1.18
C TYR A 202 -17.45 -6.80 1.12
N GLN A 203 -18.24 -5.92 0.48
CA GLN A 203 -17.88 -4.50 0.34
C GLN A 203 -17.71 -3.81 1.70
N ALA A 204 -18.70 -3.94 2.59
CA ALA A 204 -18.67 -3.30 3.92
C ALA A 204 -17.53 -3.85 4.79
N VAL A 205 -17.36 -5.17 4.85
CA VAL A 205 -16.28 -5.81 5.60
C VAL A 205 -14.90 -5.34 5.09
N THR A 206 -14.72 -5.27 3.76
CA THR A 206 -13.45 -4.79 3.18
C THR A 206 -13.19 -3.32 3.54
N ALA A 207 -14.23 -2.47 3.53
CA ALA A 207 -14.11 -1.06 3.88
C ALA A 207 -13.66 -0.86 5.34
N THR A 208 -14.30 -1.56 6.29
CA THR A 208 -13.92 -1.50 7.72
C THR A 208 -12.49 -2.00 7.99
N LEU A 209 -12.06 -3.06 7.31
CA LEU A 209 -10.69 -3.57 7.42
C LEU A 209 -9.67 -2.59 6.83
N GLU A 210 -9.99 -1.95 5.70
CA GLU A 210 -9.14 -0.92 5.09
C GLU A 210 -9.06 0.35 5.95
N GLU A 211 -10.11 0.72 6.67
CA GLU A 211 -10.10 1.83 7.65
C GLU A 211 -9.16 1.52 8.82
N LYS A 212 -9.31 0.36 9.47
CA LYS A 212 -8.39 -0.11 10.52
C LYS A 212 -6.93 -0.12 10.03
N ARG A 213 -6.70 -0.53 8.77
CA ARG A 213 -5.36 -0.50 8.15
C ARG A 213 -4.85 0.93 7.93
N LYS A 214 -5.70 1.86 7.50
CA LYS A 214 -5.33 3.29 7.30
C LYS A 214 -4.98 3.97 8.61
N GLU A 215 -5.69 3.67 9.70
CA GLU A 215 -5.37 4.18 11.05
C GLU A 215 -3.97 3.76 11.48
N LYS A 216 -3.67 2.45 11.40
CA LYS A 216 -2.32 1.91 11.67
C LYS A 216 -1.26 2.56 10.78
N ALA A 217 -1.56 2.76 9.50
CA ALA A 217 -0.66 3.43 8.56
C ALA A 217 -0.44 4.91 8.89
N LYS A 218 -1.47 5.62 9.38
CA LYS A 218 -1.38 7.03 9.83
C LYS A 218 -0.47 7.15 11.04
N MET A 219 -0.63 6.25 12.03
CA MET A 219 0.24 6.20 13.20
C MET A 219 1.71 5.93 12.82
N TYR A 220 1.94 4.98 11.92
CA TYR A 220 3.28 4.72 11.37
C TYR A 220 3.86 5.94 10.64
N TYR A 221 3.07 6.61 9.81
CA TYR A 221 3.52 7.78 9.05
C TYR A 221 3.88 8.96 9.95
N ASN A 222 3.11 9.22 11.00
CA ASN A 222 3.39 10.27 11.97
C ASN A 222 4.72 9.99 12.71
N LYS A 223 4.93 8.74 13.15
CA LYS A 223 6.23 8.32 13.73
C LYS A 223 7.38 8.49 12.73
N LYS A 224 7.18 8.10 11.47
CA LYS A 224 8.18 8.26 10.42
C LYS A 224 8.53 9.72 10.15
N LYS A 225 7.54 10.62 10.14
CA LYS A 225 7.75 12.07 10.01
C LYS A 225 8.59 12.63 11.17
N LEU A 226 8.28 12.23 12.40
CA LEU A 226 9.05 12.63 13.58
C LEU A 226 10.50 12.18 13.47
N VAL A 227 10.73 10.88 13.17
CA VAL A 227 12.08 10.33 13.00
C VAL A 227 12.84 11.05 11.89
N MET A 228 12.18 11.37 10.77
CA MET A 228 12.81 12.13 9.68
C MET A 228 13.19 13.55 10.11
N LYS A 229 12.37 14.24 10.90
CA LYS A 229 12.68 15.56 11.46
C LYS A 229 13.88 15.49 12.40
N LEU A 230 13.91 14.53 13.31
CA LEU A 230 15.02 14.32 14.24
C LEU A 230 16.30 13.96 13.50
N LYS A 231 16.22 13.12 12.46
CA LYS A 231 17.36 12.78 11.61
C LYS A 231 17.96 14.03 10.95
N LYS A 232 17.12 14.89 10.36
CA LYS A 232 17.58 16.16 9.78
C LYS A 232 18.24 17.08 10.81
N GLN A 233 17.71 17.14 12.03
CA GLN A 233 18.32 17.92 13.10
C GLN A 233 19.68 17.34 13.51
N ALA A 234 19.79 16.01 13.63
CA ALA A 234 21.05 15.35 13.92
C ALA A 234 22.09 15.59 12.81
N GLU A 235 21.69 15.48 11.54
CA GLU A 235 22.55 15.76 10.37
C GLU A 235 23.13 17.19 10.44
N LYS A 236 22.32 18.20 10.80
CA LYS A 236 22.79 19.58 11.02
C LYS A 236 23.75 19.70 12.20
N ASN A 237 23.43 19.06 13.33
CA ASN A 237 24.27 19.14 14.53
C ASN A 237 25.67 18.52 14.31
N VAL A 238 25.81 17.52 13.44
CA VAL A 238 27.09 16.86 13.15
C VAL A 238 27.73 17.32 11.83
N GLU A 239 27.21 18.37 11.19
CA GLU A 239 27.60 18.81 9.84
C GLU A 239 29.12 18.96 9.69
N GLY A 240 29.79 19.60 10.65
CA GLY A 240 31.25 19.78 10.62
C GLY A 240 32.03 18.46 10.60
N LYS A 241 31.54 17.41 11.26
CA LYS A 241 32.19 16.09 11.30
C LYS A 241 31.97 15.28 10.02
N ILE A 242 30.86 15.50 9.33
CA ILE A 242 30.49 14.76 8.12
C ILE A 242 30.81 15.50 6.82
N ALA A 243 31.22 16.77 6.90
CA ALA A 243 31.45 17.66 5.76
C ALA A 243 32.37 17.04 4.69
N LYS A 244 33.46 16.36 5.10
CA LYS A 244 34.36 15.65 4.18
C LYS A 244 33.62 14.66 3.28
N TYR A 245 32.73 13.84 3.87
CA TYR A 245 31.96 12.84 3.13
C TYR A 245 30.85 13.48 2.30
N THR A 246 30.21 14.52 2.83
CA THR A 246 29.16 15.26 2.12
C THR A 246 29.71 15.92 0.85
N ASN A 247 30.92 16.49 0.89
CA ASN A 247 31.56 17.10 -0.28
C ASN A 247 31.84 16.09 -1.39
N VAL A 248 32.30 14.89 -1.03
CA VAL A 248 32.46 13.78 -1.99
C VAL A 248 31.11 13.40 -2.60
N LEU A 249 30.06 13.27 -1.80
CA LEU A 249 28.71 12.96 -2.30
C LEU A 249 28.13 14.04 -3.21
N LYS A 250 28.45 15.32 -2.94
CA LYS A 250 28.07 16.46 -3.80
C LYS A 250 28.82 16.42 -5.14
N GLN A 251 30.10 16.09 -5.13
CA GLN A 251 30.89 15.92 -6.36
C GLN A 251 30.29 14.84 -7.29
N TYR A 252 29.75 13.76 -6.72
CA TYR A 252 29.04 12.72 -7.47
C TYR A 252 27.55 13.03 -7.72
N GLY A 253 27.05 14.20 -7.35
CA GLY A 253 25.66 14.62 -7.58
C GLY A 253 24.61 13.85 -6.79
N VAL A 254 25.00 13.11 -5.74
CA VAL A 254 24.08 12.33 -4.90
C VAL A 254 23.31 13.24 -3.94
N LEU A 255 23.97 14.29 -3.46
CA LEU A 255 23.41 15.35 -2.64
C LEU A 255 23.54 16.66 -3.42
N VAL A 256 22.46 17.43 -3.45
CA VAL A 256 22.42 18.80 -3.97
C VAL A 256 22.44 19.75 -2.78
#